data_AF-A0A7V9ZVM6-F1
#
_entry.id   AF-A0A7V9ZVM6-F1
#
_cell.length_a   1.000
_cell.length_b   1.000
_cell.length_c   1.000
_cell.angle_alpha   90.00
_cell.angle_beta   90.00
_cell.angle_gamma   90.00
#
_symmetry.space_group_name_H-M   'P 1'
#
loop_
_entity.id
_entity.type
_entity.pdbx_description
1 polymer ?
#
loop_
_entity_poly.entity_id
_entity_poly.type
_entity_poly.pdbx_seq_one_letter_code
_entity_poly.pdbx_strand_id
1 'polypeptide(L)'
;MTAHTQSAARSPAPILVAGLGVVIFAICLTQTPETAAVGALALAAAFLVALAQTSRDILSWPNAIACLVLIIWLIPIKLYRLPVSLPFNLEVYRIAVLLLVVAFLIGIFLGLLPFSTAGHGWALLALAGVAITSQMINWAELSPPGEPAAALKAVSYFISFVVIFLLITAAISKLDDARRLISVLVVGGTVVAAAALYESWTGTNVFDSLDTWVPGLVK
;
A
#
# COMPACT_ATOMS: atom_id res chain seq x y z
N MET A 1 -36.05 6.25 14.10
CA MET A 1 -35.01 5.35 14.64
C MET A 1 -33.66 5.93 14.28
N THR A 2 -33.10 6.72 15.19
CA THR A 2 -31.85 7.47 15.04
C THR A 2 -30.68 6.56 15.41
N ALA A 3 -30.01 6.00 14.39
CA ALA A 3 -28.76 5.29 14.59
C ALA A 3 -27.68 6.32 14.95
N HIS A 4 -27.34 6.36 16.24
CA HIS A 4 -26.17 7.08 16.73
C HIS A 4 -24.94 6.59 15.98
N THR A 5 -24.39 7.44 15.12
CA THR A 5 -23.01 7.39 14.65
C THR A 5 -22.12 7.58 15.87
N GLN A 6 -21.81 6.48 16.58
CA GLN A 6 -20.65 6.42 17.46
C GLN A 6 -19.42 6.61 16.58
N SER A 7 -19.02 7.88 16.43
CA SER A 7 -17.64 8.22 16.07
C SER A 7 -16.78 7.54 17.13
N ALA A 8 -16.12 6.43 16.75
CA ALA A 8 -15.13 5.81 17.60
C ALA A 8 -14.03 6.86 17.82
N ALA A 9 -14.14 7.58 18.94
CA ALA A 9 -13.16 8.56 19.34
C ALA A 9 -11.81 7.85 19.34
N ARG A 10 -10.89 8.29 18.47
CA ARG A 10 -9.52 7.77 18.47
C ARG A 10 -8.99 7.89 19.88
N SER A 11 -8.63 6.76 20.48
CA SER A 11 -8.12 6.76 21.84
C SER A 11 -6.94 7.72 21.91
N PRO A 12 -6.95 8.73 22.82
CA PRO A 12 -5.82 9.65 22.96
C PRO A 12 -4.59 8.96 23.58
N ALA A 13 -4.68 7.67 23.89
CA ALA A 13 -3.64 6.87 24.53
C ALA A 13 -2.22 7.02 23.94
N PRO A 14 -1.95 6.92 22.62
CA PRO A 14 -0.59 7.06 22.10
C PRO A 14 -0.04 8.49 22.28
N ILE A 15 -0.90 9.51 22.19
CA ILE A 15 -0.52 10.91 22.43
C ILE A 15 -0.22 11.13 23.92
N LEU A 16 -1.04 10.56 24.81
CA LEU A 16 -0.83 10.63 26.26
C LEU A 16 0.44 9.88 26.69
N VAL A 17 0.72 8.71 26.11
CA VAL A 17 1.94 7.93 26.38
C VAL A 17 3.18 8.66 25.90
N ALA A 18 3.17 9.20 24.69
CA ALA A 18 4.28 10.02 24.17
C ALA A 18 4.47 11.29 25.01
N GLY A 19 3.38 11.97 25.38
CA GLY A 19 3.40 13.15 26.24
C GLY A 19 3.96 12.88 27.64
N LEU A 20 3.59 11.76 28.25
CA LEU A 20 4.13 11.33 29.55
C LEU A 20 5.64 11.04 29.48
N GLY A 21 6.10 10.43 28.39
CA GLY A 21 7.53 10.23 28.14
C GLY A 21 8.32 11.55 28.07
N VAL A 22 7.75 12.58 27.42
CA VAL A 22 8.37 13.91 27.32
C VAL A 22 8.45 14.59 28.69
N VAL A 23 7.40 14.49 29.51
CA VAL A 23 7.38 15.08 30.86
C VAL A 23 8.41 14.41 31.77
N ILE A 24 8.52 13.08 31.74
CA ILE A 24 9.52 12.34 32.53
C ILE A 24 10.94 12.74 32.12
N PHE A 25 11.21 12.83 30.82
CA PHE A 25 12.51 13.26 30.32
C PHE A 25 12.86 14.70 30.75
N ALA A 26 11.90 15.61 30.66
CA ALA A 26 12.07 17.01 31.07
C ALA A 26 12.40 17.14 32.57
N ILE A 27 11.77 16.33 33.44
CA ILE A 27 12.06 16.29 34.87
C ILE A 27 13.45 15.69 35.15
N CYS A 28 13.84 14.65 34.42
CA CYS A 28 15.15 14.01 34.57
C CYS A 28 16.31 14.90 34.11
N LEU A 29 16.08 15.77 33.12
CA LEU A 29 17.08 16.70 32.60
C LEU A 29 17.57 17.73 33.63
N THR A 30 16.77 18.04 34.67
CA THR A 30 17.11 19.11 35.64
C THR A 30 17.85 18.61 36.87
N GLN A 31 18.10 17.31 37.01
CA GLN A 31 18.68 16.74 38.23
C GLN A 31 20.16 16.40 38.11
N THR A 32 20.51 15.31 37.42
CA THR A 32 21.89 14.81 37.29
C THR A 32 22.12 14.15 35.93
N PRO A 33 23.38 14.03 35.44
CA PRO A 33 23.67 13.37 34.17
C PRO A 33 23.20 11.91 34.11
N GLU A 34 23.26 11.20 35.23
CA GLU A 34 22.81 9.80 35.34
C GLU A 34 21.28 9.69 35.26
N THR A 35 20.55 10.63 35.86
CA THR A 35 19.08 10.67 35.78
C THR A 35 18.59 11.09 34.39
N ALA A 36 19.34 11.95 33.68
CA ALA A 36 19.06 12.30 32.29
C ALA A 36 19.11 11.08 31.35
N ALA A 37 20.05 10.14 31.57
CA ALA A 37 20.13 8.90 30.81
C ALA A 37 18.91 7.99 31.04
N VAL A 38 18.44 7.89 32.30
CA VAL A 38 17.21 7.15 32.64
C VAL A 38 15.98 7.80 32.01
N GLY A 39 15.90 9.14 32.03
CA GLY A 39 14.83 9.89 31.36
C GLY A 39 14.81 9.66 29.84
N ALA A 40 15.98 9.62 29.19
CA ALA A 40 16.09 9.36 27.76
C ALA A 40 15.62 7.95 27.39
N LEU A 41 15.94 6.94 28.21
CA LEU A 41 15.45 5.56 28.05
C LEU A 41 13.93 5.47 28.24
N ALA A 42 13.38 6.18 29.23
CA ALA A 42 11.94 6.24 29.46
C ALA A 42 11.19 6.91 28.29
N LEU A 43 11.74 7.99 27.73
CA LEU A 43 11.21 8.64 26.53
C LEU A 43 11.27 7.72 25.31
N ALA A 44 12.40 7.05 25.09
CA ALA A 44 12.54 6.11 23.98
C ALA A 44 11.53 4.95 24.09
N ALA A 45 11.35 4.38 25.29
CA ALA A 45 10.36 3.35 25.55
C ALA A 45 8.92 3.85 25.33
N ALA A 46 8.58 5.04 25.82
CA ALA A 46 7.27 5.66 25.61
C ALA A 46 6.99 5.92 24.13
N PHE A 47 8.00 6.38 23.37
CA PHE A 47 7.89 6.61 21.93
C PHE A 47 7.74 5.30 21.16
N LEU A 48 8.48 4.25 21.54
CA LEU A 48 8.34 2.91 20.96
C LEU A 48 6.96 2.29 21.25
N VAL A 49 6.41 2.49 22.45
CA VAL A 49 5.06 2.02 22.81
C VAL A 49 3.99 2.81 22.04
N ALA A 50 4.11 4.14 21.98
CA ALA A 50 3.20 4.98 21.19
C ALA A 50 3.27 4.62 19.69
N LEU A 51 4.47 4.35 19.18
CA LEU A 51 4.69 3.89 17.81
C LEU A 51 4.10 2.49 17.59
N ALA A 52 4.28 1.55 18.52
CA ALA A 52 3.70 0.21 18.43
C ALA A 52 2.17 0.20 18.52
N GLN A 53 1.59 1.13 19.29
CA GLN A 53 0.14 1.31 19.38
C GLN A 53 -0.42 1.97 18.12
N THR A 54 0.25 2.99 17.61
CA THR A 54 -0.15 3.69 16.37
C THR A 54 0.13 2.84 15.13
N SER A 55 1.16 2.00 15.15
CA SER A 55 1.53 1.15 14.03
C SER A 55 0.51 0.03 13.79
N ARG A 56 -0.27 -0.38 14.80
CA ARG A 56 -1.41 -1.30 14.58
C ARG A 56 -2.47 -0.69 13.67
N ASP A 57 -2.71 0.62 13.79
CA ASP A 57 -3.66 1.32 12.94
C ASP A 57 -3.06 1.65 11.57
N ILE A 58 -1.77 2.01 11.52
CA ILE A 58 -1.04 2.34 10.27
C ILE A 58 -0.78 1.08 9.42
N LEU A 59 -0.31 -0.01 10.02
CA LEU A 59 0.00 -1.30 9.39
C LEU A 59 -1.23 -2.23 9.34
N SER A 60 -2.41 -1.66 9.15
CA SER A 60 -3.62 -2.44 8.91
C SER A 60 -3.71 -2.81 7.42
N TRP A 61 -4.30 -3.96 7.12
CA TRP A 61 -4.52 -4.39 5.72
C TRP A 61 -5.24 -3.34 4.86
N PRO A 62 -6.30 -2.67 5.34
CA PRO A 62 -6.94 -1.59 4.58
C PRO A 62 -6.00 -0.44 4.24
N ASN A 63 -5.09 -0.09 5.15
CA ASN A 63 -4.11 0.97 4.89
C ASN A 63 -3.04 0.54 3.90
N ALA A 64 -2.63 -0.73 3.93
CA ALA A 64 -1.70 -1.27 2.96
C ALA A 64 -2.30 -1.25 1.55
N ILE A 65 -3.60 -1.59 1.40
CA ILE A 65 -4.35 -1.41 0.15
C ILE A 65 -4.44 0.07 -0.24
N ALA A 66 -4.79 0.96 0.69
CA ALA A 66 -4.89 2.39 0.43
C ALA A 66 -3.55 2.99 -0.03
N CYS A 67 -2.44 2.57 0.58
CA CYS A 67 -1.09 2.93 0.18
C CYS A 67 -0.79 2.45 -1.24
N LEU A 68 -1.10 1.18 -1.55
CA LEU A 68 -0.96 0.65 -2.92
C LEU A 68 -1.76 1.48 -3.94
N VAL A 69 -3.00 1.84 -3.62
CA VAL A 69 -3.83 2.68 -4.48
C VAL A 69 -3.21 4.06 -4.70
N LEU A 70 -2.68 4.70 -3.65
CA LEU A 70 -1.98 5.98 -3.78
C LEU A 70 -0.71 5.86 -4.62
N ILE A 71 0.05 4.78 -4.48
CA ILE A 71 1.22 4.50 -5.34
C ILE A 71 0.79 4.42 -6.80
N ILE A 72 -0.30 3.70 -7.10
CA ILE A 72 -0.83 3.57 -8.47
C ILE A 72 -1.30 4.93 -9.02
N TRP A 73 -1.93 5.76 -8.18
CA TRP A 73 -2.44 7.07 -8.59
C TRP A 73 -1.34 8.12 -8.79
N LEU A 74 -0.36 8.17 -7.88
CA LEU A 74 0.60 9.27 -7.80
C LEU A 74 1.90 8.99 -8.55
N ILE A 75 2.20 7.73 -8.89
CA ILE A 75 3.40 7.38 -9.64
C ILE A 75 3.02 7.03 -11.08
N PRO A 76 3.35 7.89 -12.06
CA PRO A 76 3.01 7.66 -13.45
C PRO A 76 3.58 6.34 -13.97
N ILE A 77 2.72 5.54 -14.60
CA ILE A 77 3.08 4.22 -15.13
C ILE A 77 4.09 4.40 -16.27
N LYS A 78 5.17 3.59 -16.26
CA LYS A 78 6.29 3.58 -17.23
C LYS A 78 7.21 4.81 -17.24
N LEU A 79 6.92 5.85 -16.45
CA LEU A 79 7.77 7.04 -16.40
C LEU A 79 9.00 6.84 -15.49
N TYR A 80 8.84 6.05 -14.42
CA TYR A 80 9.90 5.78 -13.45
C TYR A 80 10.25 4.29 -13.41
N ARG A 81 11.53 4.01 -13.24
CA ARG A 81 12.13 2.69 -13.10
C ARG A 81 13.04 2.66 -11.88
N LEU A 82 13.39 1.45 -11.46
CA LEU A 82 14.47 1.25 -10.49
C LEU A 82 15.82 1.17 -11.21
N PRO A 83 16.93 1.55 -10.54
CA PRO A 83 18.29 1.50 -11.08
C PRO A 83 18.85 0.07 -11.15
N VAL A 84 18.01 -0.92 -11.48
CA VAL A 84 18.39 -2.34 -11.54
C VAL A 84 18.00 -2.88 -12.92
N SER A 85 18.99 -3.39 -13.66
CA SER A 85 18.79 -4.01 -14.97
C SER A 85 18.28 -5.45 -14.79
N LEU A 86 16.97 -5.63 -14.90
CA LEU A 86 16.34 -6.96 -14.89
C LEU A 86 15.80 -7.28 -16.29
N PRO A 87 15.68 -8.56 -16.67
CA PRO A 87 15.16 -8.98 -17.98
C PRO A 87 13.67 -8.63 -18.18
N PHE A 88 13.05 -7.97 -17.20
CA PHE A 88 11.69 -7.45 -17.23
C PHE A 88 11.67 -6.07 -16.56
N ASN A 89 10.85 -5.15 -17.10
CA ASN A 89 10.66 -3.82 -16.51
C ASN A 89 9.89 -3.93 -15.19
N LEU A 90 10.59 -3.77 -14.07
CA LEU A 90 10.00 -3.65 -12.74
C LEU A 90 9.50 -2.23 -12.52
N GLU A 91 8.18 -2.10 -12.59
CA GLU A 91 7.47 -0.86 -12.27
C GLU A 91 7.23 -0.79 -10.75
N VAL A 92 7.27 0.42 -10.19
CA VAL A 92 7.23 0.66 -8.74
C VAL A 92 6.01 0.01 -8.07
N TYR A 93 4.83 0.18 -8.67
CA TYR A 93 3.60 -0.42 -8.13
C TYR A 93 3.66 -1.95 -8.14
N ARG A 94 4.38 -2.60 -9.07
CA ARG A 94 4.50 -4.07 -9.09
C ARG A 94 5.31 -4.58 -7.90
N ILE A 95 6.30 -3.81 -7.45
CA ILE A 95 7.07 -4.14 -6.25
C ILE A 95 6.18 -3.98 -5.02
N ALA A 96 5.40 -2.90 -4.95
CA ALA A 96 4.42 -2.73 -3.88
C ALA A 96 3.42 -3.89 -3.84
N VAL A 97 2.90 -4.32 -5.00
CA VAL A 97 2.03 -5.51 -5.11
C VAL A 97 2.76 -6.76 -4.65
N LEU A 98 3.99 -7.01 -5.12
CA LEU A 98 4.76 -8.19 -4.74
C LEU A 98 4.99 -8.26 -3.22
N LEU A 99 5.41 -7.15 -2.62
CA LEU A 99 5.59 -7.04 -1.16
C LEU A 99 4.29 -7.29 -0.42
N LEU A 100 3.19 -6.72 -0.92
CA LEU A 100 1.87 -6.89 -0.32
C LEU A 100 1.38 -8.34 -0.42
N VAL A 101 1.63 -9.01 -1.55
CA VAL A 101 1.33 -10.43 -1.76
C VAL A 101 2.15 -11.30 -0.81
N VAL A 102 3.46 -11.05 -0.69
CA VAL A 102 4.33 -11.79 0.25
C VAL A 102 3.84 -11.59 1.68
N ALA A 103 3.58 -10.36 2.10
CA ALA A 103 3.05 -10.06 3.42
C ALA A 103 1.71 -10.78 3.66
N PHE A 104 0.82 -10.77 2.66
CA PHE A 104 -0.49 -11.42 2.72
C PHE A 104 -0.37 -12.94 2.86
N LEU A 105 0.53 -13.58 2.09
CA LEU A 105 0.83 -15.01 2.21
C LEU A 105 1.37 -15.37 3.60
N ILE A 106 2.28 -14.55 4.14
CA ILE A 106 2.77 -14.69 5.52
C ILE A 106 1.60 -14.56 6.51
N GLY A 107 0.72 -13.58 6.32
CA GLY A 107 -0.45 -13.37 7.16
C GLY A 107 -1.41 -14.56 7.16
N ILE A 108 -1.66 -15.17 5.99
CA ILE A 108 -2.44 -16.41 5.88
C ILE A 108 -1.73 -17.55 6.60
N PHE A 109 -0.43 -17.75 6.34
CA PHE A 109 0.34 -18.84 6.92
C PHE A 109 0.40 -18.77 8.45
N LEU A 110 0.47 -17.56 9.00
CA LEU A 110 0.43 -17.30 10.45
C LEU A 110 -0.99 -17.31 11.04
N GLY A 111 -2.04 -17.53 10.23
CA GLY A 111 -3.43 -17.53 10.68
C GLY A 111 -3.97 -16.15 11.08
N LEU A 112 -3.33 -15.07 10.63
CA LEU A 112 -3.70 -13.68 10.94
C LEU A 112 -4.79 -13.12 10.02
N LEU A 113 -5.06 -13.80 8.90
CA LEU A 113 -6.01 -13.38 7.87
C LEU A 113 -6.93 -14.53 7.47
N PRO A 114 -8.26 -14.34 7.52
CA PRO A 114 -9.18 -15.30 6.91
C PRO A 114 -9.09 -15.19 5.39
N PHE A 115 -8.99 -16.34 4.71
CA PHE A 115 -9.10 -16.38 3.25
C PHE A 115 -10.58 -16.21 2.87
N SER A 116 -10.96 -15.06 2.32
CA SER A 116 -12.32 -14.79 1.83
C SER A 116 -12.27 -14.32 0.40
N THR A 117 -13.03 -15.01 -0.47
CA THR A 117 -13.22 -14.63 -1.88
C THR A 117 -14.48 -13.79 -2.09
N ALA A 118 -15.10 -13.29 -1.02
CA ALA A 118 -16.35 -12.53 -1.03
C ALA A 118 -17.48 -13.19 -1.84
N GLY A 119 -17.48 -14.53 -1.96
CA GLY A 119 -18.46 -15.28 -2.76
C GLY A 119 -18.22 -15.26 -4.28
N HIS A 120 -17.23 -14.52 -4.78
CA HIS A 120 -16.93 -14.37 -6.21
C HIS A 120 -15.81 -15.31 -6.69
N GLY A 121 -15.33 -16.21 -5.83
CA GLY A 121 -14.21 -17.10 -6.14
C GLY A 121 -14.42 -17.94 -7.39
N TRP A 122 -15.63 -18.48 -7.60
CA TRP A 122 -15.93 -19.30 -8.78
C TRP A 122 -15.91 -18.48 -10.08
N ALA A 123 -16.40 -17.24 -10.06
CA ALA A 123 -16.43 -16.36 -11.23
C ALA A 123 -15.00 -15.96 -11.63
N LEU A 124 -14.14 -15.68 -10.64
CA LEU A 124 -12.71 -15.45 -10.89
C LEU A 124 -12.01 -16.68 -11.45
N LEU A 125 -12.29 -17.87 -10.90
CA LEU A 125 -11.71 -19.11 -11.40
C LEU A 125 -12.17 -19.41 -12.82
N ALA A 126 -13.44 -19.18 -13.14
CA ALA A 126 -13.97 -19.31 -14.49
C ALA A 126 -13.29 -18.32 -15.44
N LEU A 127 -13.21 -17.04 -15.06
CA LEU A 127 -12.54 -16.01 -15.85
C LEU A 127 -11.05 -16.35 -16.06
N ALA A 128 -10.35 -16.77 -15.01
CA ALA A 128 -8.95 -17.14 -15.07
C ALA A 128 -8.73 -18.39 -15.91
N GLY A 129 -9.60 -19.40 -15.78
CA GLY A 129 -9.59 -20.59 -16.60
C GLY A 129 -9.74 -20.24 -18.07
N VAL A 130 -10.77 -19.46 -18.44
CA VAL A 130 -10.99 -19.01 -19.82
C VAL A 130 -9.80 -18.22 -20.35
N ALA A 131 -9.27 -17.28 -19.58
CA ALA A 131 -8.12 -16.48 -19.98
C ALA A 131 -6.88 -17.36 -20.24
N ILE A 132 -6.53 -18.26 -19.31
CA ILE A 132 -5.38 -19.14 -19.45
C ILE A 132 -5.57 -20.10 -20.62
N THR A 133 -6.72 -20.76 -20.73
CA THR A 133 -7.03 -21.69 -21.82
C THR A 133 -6.97 -20.98 -23.18
N SER A 134 -7.51 -19.76 -23.29
CA SER A 134 -7.41 -18.96 -24.51
C SER A 134 -5.95 -18.68 -24.91
N GLN A 135 -5.07 -18.41 -23.94
CA GLN A 135 -3.64 -18.16 -24.21
C GLN A 135 -2.91 -19.44 -24.63
N MET A 136 -3.27 -20.59 -24.04
CA MET A 136 -2.70 -21.89 -24.41
C MET A 136 -3.09 -22.30 -25.83
N ILE A 137 -4.35 -22.11 -26.21
CA ILE A 137 -4.85 -22.46 -27.56
C ILE A 137 -4.17 -21.60 -28.63
N ASN A 138 -3.97 -20.30 -28.35
CA ASN A 138 -3.41 -19.35 -29.32
C ASN A 138 -1.89 -19.13 -29.14
N TRP A 139 -1.19 -20.02 -28.42
CA TRP A 139 0.21 -19.82 -28.03
C TRP A 139 1.15 -19.62 -29.22
N ALA A 140 0.94 -20.40 -30.30
CA ALA A 140 1.78 -20.37 -31.50
C ALA A 140 1.70 -19.02 -32.25
N GLU A 141 0.54 -18.36 -32.23
CA GLU A 141 0.35 -17.04 -32.85
C GLU A 141 0.93 -15.93 -31.97
N LEU A 142 0.88 -16.11 -30.65
CA LEU A 142 1.29 -15.12 -29.65
C LEU A 142 2.78 -15.19 -29.29
N SER A 143 3.52 -16.15 -29.84
CA SER A 143 4.96 -16.32 -29.60
C SER A 143 5.74 -16.54 -30.90
N PRO A 144 5.85 -15.52 -31.77
CA PRO A 144 6.68 -15.60 -32.97
C PRO A 144 8.15 -15.87 -32.60
N PRO A 145 8.91 -16.59 -33.44
CA PRO A 145 10.33 -16.83 -33.21
C PRO A 145 11.11 -15.51 -33.10
N GLY A 146 11.81 -15.30 -31.99
CA GLY A 146 12.66 -14.12 -31.78
C GLY A 146 12.07 -13.02 -30.89
N GLU A 147 10.80 -13.12 -30.49
CA GLU A 147 10.19 -12.21 -29.52
C GLU A 147 10.00 -12.88 -28.15
N PRO A 148 10.20 -12.16 -27.02
CA PRO A 148 9.85 -12.68 -25.70
C PRO A 148 8.35 -12.97 -25.64
N ALA A 149 7.97 -14.17 -25.18
CA ALA A 149 6.59 -14.69 -25.22
C ALA A 149 5.56 -13.67 -24.71
N ALA A 150 4.89 -12.97 -25.65
CA ALA A 150 3.91 -11.94 -25.33
C ALA A 150 2.73 -12.54 -24.54
N ALA A 151 2.37 -13.78 -24.86
CA ALA A 151 1.41 -14.58 -24.10
C ALA A 151 1.78 -14.71 -22.62
N LEU A 152 3.04 -15.04 -22.31
CA LEU A 152 3.49 -15.20 -20.92
C LEU A 152 3.38 -13.87 -20.14
N LYS A 153 3.70 -12.75 -20.79
CA LYS A 153 3.57 -11.43 -20.21
C LYS A 153 2.10 -11.07 -19.94
N ALA A 154 1.21 -11.32 -20.90
CA ALA A 154 -0.22 -11.08 -20.76
C ALA A 154 -0.84 -11.92 -19.63
N VAL A 155 -0.51 -13.21 -19.57
CA VAL A 155 -0.94 -14.11 -18.48
C VAL A 155 -0.45 -13.61 -17.12
N SER A 156 0.81 -13.19 -17.04
CA SER A 156 1.39 -12.66 -15.80
C SER A 156 0.67 -11.40 -15.31
N TYR A 157 0.30 -10.49 -16.21
CA TYR A 157 -0.52 -9.31 -15.89
C TYR A 157 -1.94 -9.68 -15.45
N PHE A 158 -2.57 -10.60 -16.16
CA PHE A 158 -3.89 -11.08 -15.81
C PHE A 158 -3.92 -11.71 -14.41
N ILE A 159 -2.97 -12.61 -14.11
CA ILE A 159 -2.84 -13.21 -12.78
C ILE A 159 -2.60 -12.14 -11.71
N SER A 160 -1.79 -11.12 -11.99
CA SER A 160 -1.57 -10.02 -11.05
C SER A 160 -2.88 -9.31 -10.69
N PHE A 161 -3.78 -9.09 -11.65
CA PHE A 161 -5.11 -8.51 -11.37
C PHE A 161 -5.98 -9.42 -10.51
N VAL A 162 -5.99 -10.73 -10.78
CA VAL A 162 -6.74 -11.70 -9.95
C VAL A 162 -6.21 -11.71 -8.52
N VAL A 163 -4.89 -11.70 -8.35
CA VAL A 163 -4.24 -11.65 -7.04
C VAL A 163 -4.60 -10.37 -6.30
N ILE A 164 -4.49 -9.20 -6.96
CA ILE A 164 -4.87 -7.91 -6.35
C ILE A 164 -6.35 -7.92 -5.95
N PHE A 165 -7.25 -8.44 -6.79
CA PHE A 165 -8.66 -8.56 -6.47
C PHE A 165 -8.86 -9.38 -5.19
N LEU A 166 -8.28 -10.58 -5.13
CA LEU A 166 -8.39 -11.46 -3.97
C LEU A 166 -7.85 -10.79 -2.70
N LEU A 167 -6.73 -10.08 -2.83
CA LEU A 167 -6.10 -9.36 -1.74
C LEU A 167 -7.02 -8.25 -1.22
N ILE A 168 -7.64 -7.47 -2.11
CA ILE A 168 -8.61 -6.43 -1.74
C ILE A 168 -9.84 -7.06 -1.07
N THR A 169 -10.43 -8.12 -1.65
CA THR A 169 -11.63 -8.74 -1.06
C THR A 169 -11.38 -9.41 0.28
N ALA A 170 -10.17 -9.93 0.50
CA ALA A 170 -9.78 -10.50 1.78
C ALA A 170 -9.43 -9.41 2.83
N ALA A 171 -8.76 -8.33 2.41
CA ALA A 171 -8.36 -7.24 3.28
C ALA A 171 -9.53 -6.32 3.69
N ILE A 172 -10.47 -6.08 2.77
CA ILE A 172 -11.58 -5.14 2.93
C ILE A 172 -12.87 -5.93 3.19
N SER A 173 -13.10 -6.26 4.46
CA SER A 173 -14.27 -7.04 4.88
C SER A 173 -15.40 -6.18 5.46
N LYS A 174 -15.12 -4.93 5.84
CA LYS A 174 -16.09 -4.02 6.48
C LYS A 174 -16.45 -2.85 5.58
N LEU A 175 -17.69 -2.36 5.73
CA LEU A 175 -18.17 -1.19 5.00
C LEU A 175 -17.33 0.07 5.29
N ASP A 176 -16.85 0.22 6.52
CA ASP A 176 -16.02 1.37 6.89
C ASP A 176 -14.64 1.35 6.23
N ASP A 177 -14.05 0.16 6.04
CA ASP A 177 -12.80 -0.01 5.30
C ASP A 177 -13.01 0.33 3.81
N ALA A 178 -14.13 -0.11 3.23
CA ALA A 178 -14.49 0.23 1.86
C ALA A 178 -14.72 1.74 1.68
N ARG A 179 -15.45 2.38 2.60
CA ARG A 179 -15.64 3.84 2.60
C ARG A 179 -14.31 4.57 2.71
N ARG A 180 -13.39 4.11 3.56
CA ARG A 180 -12.06 4.69 3.69
C ARG A 180 -11.28 4.58 2.37
N LEU A 181 -11.32 3.42 1.71
CA LEU A 181 -10.65 3.22 0.44
C LEU A 181 -11.24 4.13 -0.66
N ILE A 182 -12.57 4.27 -0.70
CA ILE A 182 -13.25 5.21 -1.60
C ILE A 182 -12.81 6.64 -1.32
N SER A 183 -12.74 7.07 -0.06
CA SER A 183 -12.23 8.41 0.30
C SER A 183 -10.79 8.62 -0.18
N VAL A 184 -9.92 7.60 -0.06
CA VAL A 184 -8.54 7.67 -0.56
C VAL A 184 -8.51 7.79 -2.09
N LEU A 185 -9.37 7.06 -2.81
CA LEU A 185 -9.50 7.18 -4.27
C LEU A 185 -9.95 8.59 -4.69
N VAL A 186 -10.95 9.15 -4.00
CA VAL A 186 -11.46 10.50 -4.29
C VAL A 186 -10.40 11.56 -4.01
N VAL A 187 -9.71 11.48 -2.87
CA VAL A 187 -8.63 12.41 -2.51
C VAL A 187 -7.46 12.28 -3.49
N GLY A 188 -7.02 11.06 -3.80
CA GLY A 188 -5.96 10.80 -4.78
C GLY A 188 -6.30 11.37 -6.16
N GLY A 189 -7.51 11.10 -6.67
CA GLY A 189 -7.98 11.65 -7.94
C GLY A 189 -8.08 13.18 -7.93
N THR A 190 -8.49 13.78 -6.80
CA THR A 190 -8.53 15.24 -6.65
C THR A 190 -7.13 15.85 -6.71
N VAL A 191 -6.13 15.22 -6.07
CA VAL A 191 -4.73 15.66 -6.13
C VAL A 191 -4.20 15.59 -7.57
N VAL A 192 -4.46 14.48 -8.28
CA VAL A 192 -4.04 14.33 -9.68
C VAL A 192 -4.74 15.33 -10.59
N ALA A 193 -6.04 15.59 -10.40
CA ALA A 193 -6.77 16.60 -11.16
C ALA A 193 -6.22 18.02 -10.92
N ALA A 194 -5.91 18.37 -9.67
CA ALA A 194 -5.30 19.65 -9.33
C ALA A 194 -3.90 19.81 -9.94
N ALA A 195 -3.08 18.74 -9.93
CA ALA A 195 -1.77 18.73 -10.59
C ALA A 195 -1.89 18.90 -12.11
N ALA A 196 -2.87 18.24 -12.75
CA ALA A 196 -3.13 18.40 -14.18
C ALA A 196 -3.62 19.81 -14.53
N LEU A 197 -4.44 20.44 -13.69
CA LEU A 197 -4.85 21.84 -13.87
C LEU A 197 -3.65 22.78 -13.74
N TYR A 198 -2.78 22.55 -12.75
CA TYR A 198 -1.53 23.30 -12.59
C TYR A 198 -0.61 23.14 -13.82
N GLU A 199 -0.46 21.92 -14.34
CA GLU A 199 0.28 21.65 -15.58
C GLU A 199 -0.33 22.39 -16.76
N SER A 200 -1.65 22.44 -16.88
CA SER A 200 -2.33 23.14 -17.98
C SER A 200 -2.01 24.64 -18.05
N TRP A 201 -1.68 25.26 -16.91
CA TRP A 201 -1.34 26.68 -16.84
C TRP A 201 0.16 26.94 -16.95
N THR A 202 0.98 26.05 -16.39
CA THR A 202 2.43 26.27 -16.27
C THR A 202 3.24 25.52 -17.33
N GLY A 203 2.64 24.56 -18.02
CA GLY A 203 3.33 23.62 -18.91
C GLY A 203 4.26 22.65 -18.17
N THR A 204 4.25 22.63 -16.83
CA THR A 204 5.15 21.81 -16.01
C THR A 204 4.37 20.73 -15.28
N ASN A 205 4.71 19.46 -15.53
CA ASN A 205 4.08 18.33 -14.85
C ASN A 205 4.70 18.12 -13.46
N VAL A 206 3.88 18.16 -12.40
CA VAL A 206 4.35 17.97 -11.01
C VAL A 206 4.95 16.58 -10.80
N PHE A 207 4.44 15.58 -11.54
CA PHE A 207 4.89 14.20 -11.42
C PHE A 207 6.15 13.91 -12.23
N ASP A 208 6.65 14.86 -13.04
CA ASP A 208 7.91 14.69 -13.78
C ASP A 208 9.15 14.88 -12.90
N SER A 209 9.04 15.37 -11.67
CA SER A 209 10.21 15.54 -10.80
C SER A 209 10.22 14.59 -9.61
N LEU A 210 9.43 13.51 -9.62
CA LEU A 210 9.33 12.57 -8.50
C LEU A 210 10.66 11.93 -8.12
N ASP A 211 11.60 11.75 -9.05
CA ASP A 211 12.96 11.27 -8.79
C ASP A 211 13.77 12.18 -7.86
N THR A 212 13.43 13.48 -7.82
CA THR A 212 14.07 14.42 -6.88
C THR A 212 13.52 14.27 -5.46
N TRP A 213 12.26 13.85 -5.32
CA TRP A 213 11.57 13.77 -4.01
C TRP A 213 11.54 12.36 -3.42
N VAL A 214 11.61 11.33 -4.26
CA VAL A 214 11.51 9.92 -3.88
C VAL A 214 12.84 9.23 -4.16
N PRO A 215 13.67 9.00 -3.12
CA PRO A 215 14.98 8.39 -3.31
C PRO A 215 14.84 6.97 -3.88
N GLY A 216 15.61 6.68 -4.92
CA GLY A 216 15.64 5.37 -5.59
C GLY A 216 14.81 5.28 -6.87
N LEU A 217 14.03 6.30 -7.24
CA LEU A 217 13.43 6.40 -8.57
C LEU A 217 14.41 7.01 -9.57
N VAL A 218 14.47 6.43 -10.77
CA VAL A 218 15.17 6.99 -11.93
C VAL A 218 14.21 7.00 -13.12
N LYS A 219 14.36 7.99 -13.99
CA LYS A 219 13.62 8.04 -15.26
C LYS A 219 14.23 7.09 -16.30
#